data_AF-A0A7J3ELK8-F1
#
_entry.id   AF-A0A7J3ELK8-F1
#
_cell.length_a   1.000
_cell.length_b   1.000
_cell.length_c   1.000
_cell.angle_alpha   90.00
_cell.angle_beta   90.00
_cell.angle_gamma   90.00
#
_symmetry.space_group_name_H-M   'P 1'
#
loop_
_entity.id
_entity.type
_entity.pdbx_description
1 polymer ?
#
loop_
_entity_poly.entity_id
_entity_poly.type
_entity_poly.pdbx_seq_one_letter_code
_entity_poly.pdbx_strand_id
1 'polypeptide(L)'
;GELPPEEVINRGWLERASVTGRMRRAAPFDHDLAKRAVILNSATQAALTCLDKVFPSSARVREWGKLPPEAKRWVEDLEDVIGIPVTLIGTGDDVTHMIDRRKDLGVIK
;
A
#
# COMPACT_ATOMS: atom_id res chain seq x y z
N GLY A 1 10.99 -10.22 -7.02
CA GLY A 1 10.88 -11.69 -6.85
C GLY A 1 9.44 -12.13 -7.09
N GLU A 2 9.15 -13.43 -6.98
CA GLU A 2 7.78 -13.99 -7.03
C GLU A 2 7.68 -15.07 -5.93
N LEU A 3 6.58 -15.10 -5.19
CA LEU A 3 6.35 -16.10 -4.13
C LEU A 3 5.68 -17.35 -4.71
N PRO A 4 5.96 -18.54 -4.14
CA PRO A 4 5.25 -19.75 -4.53
C PRO A 4 3.75 -19.63 -4.20
N PRO A 5 2.85 -20.22 -5.01
CA PRO A 5 1.40 -20.06 -4.85
C PRO A 5 0.87 -20.42 -3.45
N GLU A 6 1.45 -21.45 -2.83
CA GLU A 6 1.12 -21.87 -1.46
C GLU A 6 1.37 -20.78 -0.42
N GLU A 7 2.47 -20.04 -0.55
CA GLU A 7 2.81 -18.95 0.35
C GLU A 7 1.93 -17.72 0.13
N VAL A 8 1.57 -17.44 -1.12
CA VAL A 8 0.59 -16.38 -1.46
C VAL A 8 -0.76 -16.66 -0.80
N ILE A 9 -1.21 -17.91 -0.82
CA ILE A 9 -2.46 -18.33 -0.18
C ILE A 9 -2.35 -18.20 1.34
N ASN A 10 -1.26 -18.70 1.94
CA ASN A 10 -1.04 -18.64 3.39
C ASN A 10 -0.99 -17.21 3.92
N ARG A 11 -0.45 -16.27 3.13
CA ARG A 11 -0.40 -14.84 3.46
C ARG A 11 -1.73 -14.11 3.22
N GLY A 12 -2.73 -14.75 2.62
CA GLY A 12 -3.99 -14.11 2.24
C GLY A 12 -3.85 -13.14 1.06
N TRP A 13 -2.80 -13.26 0.26
CA TRP A 13 -2.50 -12.37 -0.87
C TRP A 13 -3.11 -12.84 -2.20
N LEU A 14 -3.91 -13.90 -2.15
CA LEU A 14 -4.56 -14.46 -3.32
C LEU A 14 -5.49 -13.43 -3.98
N GLU A 15 -5.16 -13.04 -5.21
CA GLU A 15 -6.04 -12.28 -6.09
C GLU A 15 -6.34 -13.04 -7.39
N ARG A 16 -7.60 -13.03 -7.81
CA ARG A 16 -8.04 -13.62 -9.08
C ARG A 16 -8.44 -12.53 -10.05
N ALA A 17 -8.06 -12.69 -11.31
CA ALA A 17 -8.49 -11.80 -12.38
C ALA A 17 -10.01 -11.87 -12.55
N SER A 18 -10.68 -10.71 -12.58
CA SER A 18 -12.15 -10.62 -12.66
C SER A 18 -12.72 -11.26 -13.93
N VAL A 19 -12.00 -11.17 -15.06
CA VAL A 19 -12.46 -11.70 -16.35
C VAL A 19 -12.03 -13.16 -16.54
N THR A 20 -10.74 -13.45 -16.42
CA THR A 20 -10.18 -14.76 -16.79
C THR A 20 -10.16 -15.77 -15.65
N GLY A 21 -10.40 -15.34 -14.40
CA GLY A 21 -10.31 -16.18 -13.20
C GLY A 21 -8.89 -16.63 -12.83
N ARG A 22 -7.87 -16.27 -13.63
CA ARG A 22 -6.47 -16.65 -13.40
C ARG A 22 -5.96 -16.02 -12.10
N MET A 23 -5.15 -16.79 -11.36
CA MET A 23 -4.47 -16.32 -10.16
C MET A 23 -3.38 -15.31 -10.54
N ARG A 24 -3.33 -14.17 -9.85
CA ARG A 24 -2.24 -13.20 -9.98
C ARG A 24 -1.01 -13.69 -9.24
N ARG A 25 0.16 -13.49 -9.86
CA ARG A 25 1.47 -13.69 -9.23
C ARG A 25 1.67 -12.57 -8.21
N ALA A 26 2.21 -12.89 -7.04
CA ALA A 26 2.40 -11.92 -5.97
C ALA A 26 3.83 -12.01 -5.41
N ALA A 27 4.30 -10.92 -4.83
CA ALA A 27 5.63 -10.78 -4.29
C ALA A 27 5.62 -9.73 -3.16
N PRO A 28 6.63 -9.74 -2.26
CA PRO A 28 6.85 -8.63 -1.34
C PRO A 28 7.07 -7.33 -2.10
N PHE A 29 6.79 -6.21 -1.44
CA PHE A 29 6.97 -4.88 -2.01
C PHE A 29 8.45 -4.62 -2.34
N ASP A 30 8.69 -4.03 -3.50
CA ASP A 30 10.03 -3.73 -4.00
C ASP A 30 10.28 -2.22 -3.93
N HIS A 31 11.05 -1.78 -2.92
CA HIS A 31 11.31 -0.36 -2.67
C HIS A 31 12.17 0.28 -3.78
N ASP A 32 13.11 -0.46 -4.37
CA ASP A 32 13.98 0.06 -5.43
C ASP A 32 13.17 0.30 -6.71
N LEU A 33 12.27 -0.63 -7.03
CA LEU A 33 11.35 -0.47 -8.15
C LEU A 33 10.40 0.72 -7.92
N ALA A 34 9.87 0.88 -6.71
CA ALA A 34 9.01 2.01 -6.36
C ALA A 34 9.76 3.35 -6.50
N LYS A 35 10.98 3.45 -5.97
CA LYS A 35 11.84 4.63 -6.11
C LYS A 35 12.11 4.97 -7.57
N ARG A 36 12.42 3.95 -8.39
CA ARG A 36 12.62 4.14 -9.84
C ARG A 36 11.34 4.63 -10.52
N ALA A 37 10.17 4.09 -10.15
CA ALA A 37 8.90 4.53 -10.70
C ALA A 37 8.60 5.99 -10.35
N VAL A 38 8.90 6.43 -9.12
CA VAL A 38 8.77 7.85 -8.72
C VAL A 38 9.63 8.75 -9.59
N ILE A 39 10.90 8.41 -9.79
CA ILE A 39 11.84 9.17 -10.62
C ILE A 39 11.34 9.27 -12.07
N LEU A 40 10.91 8.14 -12.66
CA LEU A 40 10.46 8.09 -14.05
C LEU A 40 9.20 8.92 -14.29
N ASN A 41 8.28 8.94 -13.33
CA ASN A 41 7.01 9.65 -13.47
C ASN A 41 7.07 11.10 -12.96
N SER A 42 8.19 11.52 -12.36
CA SER A 42 8.27 12.77 -11.59
C SER A 42 7.11 12.89 -10.59
N ALA A 43 6.79 11.78 -9.93
CA ALA A 43 5.64 11.72 -9.02
C ALA A 43 5.85 12.71 -7.85
N THR A 44 4.80 13.42 -7.47
CA THR A 44 4.82 14.38 -6.35
C THR A 44 4.17 13.81 -5.09
N GLN A 45 3.36 12.77 -5.25
CA GLN A 45 2.65 12.07 -4.18
C GLN A 45 2.46 10.60 -4.59
N ALA A 46 2.34 9.72 -3.61
CA ALA A 46 2.01 8.32 -3.79
C ALA A 46 0.68 7.97 -3.13
N ALA A 47 0.00 6.97 -3.71
CA ALA A 47 -1.13 6.31 -3.09
C ALA A 47 -0.78 4.83 -2.86
N LEU A 48 -1.02 4.35 -1.64
CA LEU A 48 -0.85 2.95 -1.27
C LEU A 48 -2.20 2.27 -1.19
N THR A 49 -2.30 1.01 -1.62
CA THR A 49 -3.54 0.23 -1.58
C THR A 49 -3.30 -1.14 -0.97
N CYS A 50 -4.36 -1.77 -0.47
CA CYS A 50 -4.33 -3.11 0.12
C CYS A 50 -3.37 -3.22 1.32
N LEU A 51 -3.21 -2.15 2.13
CA LEU A 51 -2.35 -2.18 3.31
C LEU A 51 -2.80 -3.26 4.30
N ASP A 52 -4.11 -3.49 4.39
CA ASP A 52 -4.76 -4.50 5.21
C ASP A 52 -4.37 -5.95 4.84
N LYS A 53 -3.93 -6.20 3.61
CA LYS A 53 -3.43 -7.53 3.21
C LYS A 53 -2.04 -7.81 3.78
N VAL A 54 -1.23 -6.78 3.98
CA VAL A 54 0.12 -6.90 4.55
C VAL A 54 0.05 -6.78 6.07
N PHE A 55 -0.77 -5.87 6.58
CA PHE A 55 -0.99 -5.62 8.00
C PHE A 55 -2.49 -5.76 8.31
N PRO A 56 -2.98 -6.97 8.64
CA PRO A 56 -4.40 -7.21 8.90
C PRO A 56 -5.02 -6.31 9.98
N SER A 57 -4.22 -5.86 10.95
CA SER A 57 -4.64 -4.93 12.01
C SER A 57 -4.93 -3.51 11.52
N SER A 58 -4.57 -3.18 10.27
CA SER A 58 -4.89 -1.89 9.64
C SER A 58 -6.26 -1.87 8.95
N ALA A 59 -6.98 -3.00 8.93
CA ALA A 59 -8.25 -3.13 8.22
C ALA A 59 -9.26 -2.05 8.66
N ARG A 60 -9.83 -1.35 7.67
CA ARG A 60 -10.87 -0.32 7.84
C ARG A 60 -10.45 0.90 8.67
N VAL A 61 -9.15 1.06 8.96
CA VAL A 61 -8.62 2.26 9.62
C VAL A 61 -8.76 3.45 8.67
N ARG A 62 -9.30 4.56 9.17
CA ARG A 62 -9.57 5.79 8.39
C ARG A 62 -8.77 7.00 8.85
N GLU A 63 -8.01 6.86 9.94
CA GLU A 63 -7.25 7.95 10.56
C GLU A 63 -5.81 7.51 10.74
N TRP A 64 -4.85 8.35 10.33
CA TRP A 64 -3.42 8.05 10.42
C TRP A 64 -2.98 7.71 11.84
N GLY A 65 -3.49 8.43 12.84
CA GLY A 65 -3.16 8.19 14.25
C GLY A 65 -3.68 6.86 14.82
N LYS A 66 -4.62 6.20 14.13
CA LYS A 66 -5.18 4.89 14.53
C LYS A 66 -4.52 3.72 13.80
N LEU A 67 -3.55 3.99 12.94
CA LEU A 67 -2.84 2.95 12.21
C LEU A 67 -1.91 2.19 13.18
N PRO A 68 -1.81 0.85 13.09
CA PRO A 68 -0.90 0.06 13.90
C PRO A 68 0.55 0.57 13.78
N PRO A 69 1.34 0.59 14.87
CA PRO A 69 2.70 1.13 14.84
C PRO A 69 3.60 0.51 13.76
N GLU A 70 3.47 -0.80 13.53
CA GLU A 70 4.22 -1.52 12.50
C GLU A 70 3.88 -1.04 11.08
N ALA A 71 2.58 -0.95 10.77
CA ALA A 71 2.11 -0.49 9.46
C ALA A 71 2.47 0.97 9.22
N LYS A 72 2.38 1.81 10.27
CA LYS A 72 2.77 3.21 10.23
C LYS A 72 4.26 3.37 9.92
N ARG A 73 5.10 2.65 10.66
CA ARG A 73 6.55 2.65 10.45
C ARG A 73 6.91 2.18 9.05
N TRP A 74 6.26 1.13 8.54
CA TRP A 74 6.49 0.66 7.18
C TRP A 74 6.18 1.72 6.12
N VAL A 75 5.11 2.50 6.30
CA VAL A 75 4.78 3.62 5.41
C VAL A 75 5.81 4.75 5.52
N GLU A 76 6.25 5.09 6.74
CA GLU A 76 7.30 6.11 6.97
C GLU A 76 8.63 5.69 6.33
N ASP A 77 9.06 4.43 6.51
CA ASP A 77 10.26 3.88 5.89
C ASP A 77 10.15 3.90 4.35
N LEU A 78 8.95 3.64 3.80
CA LEU A 78 8.70 3.74 2.35
C LEU A 78 8.84 5.18 1.87
N GLU A 79 8.24 6.15 2.57
CA GLU A 79 8.32 7.59 2.27
C GLU A 79 9.78 8.05 2.23
N ASP A 80 10.60 7.61 3.19
CA ASP A 80 12.03 7.91 3.24
C ASP A 80 12.79 7.37 2.01
N VAL A 81 12.45 6.17 1.54
CA VAL A 81 13.11 5.56 0.37
C VAL A 81 12.72 6.24 -0.94
N ILE A 82 11.42 6.53 -1.12
CA ILE A 82 10.89 7.07 -2.38
C ILE A 82 10.99 8.60 -2.47
N GLY A 83 11.16 9.29 -1.33
CA GLY A 83 11.38 10.74 -1.26
C GLY A 83 10.14 11.60 -1.53
N ILE A 84 8.94 11.02 -1.48
CA ILE A 84 7.65 11.70 -1.67
C ILE A 84 6.63 11.20 -0.66
N PRO A 85 5.63 12.03 -0.27
CA PRO A 85 4.62 11.63 0.69
C PRO A 85 3.64 10.61 0.09
N VAL A 86 3.26 9.62 0.90
CA VAL A 86 2.14 8.70 0.68
C VAL A 86 0.88 9.35 1.25
N THR A 87 0.10 10.00 0.39
CA THR A 87 -1.00 10.86 0.84
C THR A 87 -2.34 10.15 0.95
N LEU A 88 -2.53 9.05 0.22
CA LEU A 88 -3.73 8.21 0.26
C LEU A 88 -3.33 6.77 0.59
N ILE A 89 -4.03 6.15 1.53
CA ILE A 89 -3.75 4.78 1.97
C ILE A 89 -5.06 3.99 2.04
N GLY A 90 -5.22 3.02 1.15
CA GLY A 90 -6.35 2.07 1.16
C GLY A 90 -6.15 0.98 2.20
N THR A 91 -7.13 0.86 3.10
CA THR A 91 -7.14 -0.07 4.25
C THR A 91 -8.25 -1.12 4.14
N GLY A 92 -8.84 -1.29 2.96
CA GLY A 92 -9.84 -2.30 2.70
C GLY A 92 -10.47 -2.17 1.30
N ASP A 93 -11.56 -2.89 1.11
CA ASP A 93 -12.31 -3.02 -0.14
C ASP A 93 -13.34 -1.92 -0.39
N ASP A 94 -13.92 -1.34 0.66
CA ASP A 94 -14.88 -0.24 0.58
C ASP A 94 -14.20 1.10 0.26
N VAL A 95 -14.90 1.96 -0.48
CA VAL A 95 -14.44 3.33 -0.82
C VAL A 95 -14.14 4.20 0.41
N THR A 96 -14.77 3.91 1.54
CA THR A 96 -14.55 4.60 2.81
C THR A 96 -13.38 4.01 3.61
N HIS A 97 -12.85 2.85 3.26
CA HIS A 97 -11.67 2.25 3.91
C HIS A 97 -10.39 2.88 3.36
N MET A 98 -10.22 4.17 3.66
CA MET A 98 -9.10 4.97 3.19
C MET A 98 -8.69 5.98 4.25
N ILE A 99 -7.38 6.18 4.38
CA ILE A 99 -6.78 7.27 5.14
C ILE A 99 -6.36 8.34 4.13
N ASP A 100 -6.82 9.57 4.34
CA ASP A 100 -6.44 10.74 3.54
C ASP A 100 -5.59 11.68 4.39
N ARG A 101 -4.30 11.78 4.06
CA ARG A 101 -3.30 12.61 4.75
C ARG A 101 -3.05 13.93 4.02
N ARG A 102 -3.75 14.24 2.92
CA ARG A 102 -3.40 15.38 2.04
C ARG A 102 -3.46 16.73 2.76
N LYS A 103 -4.46 16.93 3.63
CA LYS A 103 -4.57 18.16 4.43
C LYS A 103 -3.46 18.24 5.49
N ASP A 104 -3.25 17.15 6.21
CA ASP A 104 -2.26 17.06 7.30
C ASP A 104 -0.83 17.28 6.78
N LEU A 105 -0.55 16.82 5.56
CA LEU A 105 0.75 16.98 4.89
C LEU A 105 0.87 18.29 4.08
N GLY A 106 -0.12 19.18 4.15
CA GLY A 106 -0.10 20.49 3.48
C GLY A 106 -0.11 20.43 1.94
N VAL A 107 -0.53 19.30 1.38
CA VAL A 107 -0.57 19.06 -0.06
C VAL A 107 -1.77 19.74 -0.71
N ILE A 108 -2.88 19.83 0.02
CA ILE A 108 -4.07 20.58 -0.37
C ILE A 108 -4.41 21.59 0.74
N LYS A 109 -4.96 22.74 0.34
CA LYS A 109 -5.46 23.78 1.26
C LYS A 109 -6.88 23.46 1.72
#